data_AF-A0A562PGM6-F1
#
_entry.id   AF-A0A562PGM6-F1
#
_cell.length_a   1.000
_cell.length_b   1.000
_cell.length_c   1.000
_cell.angle_alpha   90.00
_cell.angle_beta   90.00
_cell.angle_gamma   90.00
#
_symmetry.space_group_name_H-M   'P 1'
#
loop_
_entity.id
_entity.type
_entity.pdbx_description
1 polymer ?
#
loop_
_entity_poly.entity_id
_entity_poly.type
_entity_poly.pdbx_seq_one_letter_code
_entity_poly.pdbx_strand_id
1 'polypeptide(L)'
;MNIDTVVGKDYLGKCFRELADAPVSALRGVGDEGAQALQQAFGVTTVRELANLNFIKWASAIATLAAEEQMLPQEKAKEELLDDAVEMTFPASDPISVDAGITRIEVAPEKVNAQTDHQHANKVEESTETGKEKEAAAH
;
A
#
# COMPACT_ATOMS: atom_id res chain seq x y z
N MET A 1 18.86 -23.88 16.92
CA MET A 1 20.14 -23.70 16.21
C MET A 1 21.03 -24.90 16.49
N ASN A 2 21.60 -25.53 15.46
CA ASN A 2 22.60 -26.60 15.64
C ASN A 2 24.01 -26.00 15.51
N ILE A 3 24.84 -26.10 16.55
CA ILE A 3 26.16 -25.46 16.57
C ILE A 3 27.11 -26.03 15.54
N ASP A 4 27.04 -27.34 15.28
CA ASP A 4 27.95 -28.03 14.38
C ASP A 4 27.79 -27.58 12.93
N THR A 5 26.66 -26.93 12.62
CA THR A 5 26.40 -26.38 11.29
C THR A 5 26.94 -24.96 11.08
N VAL A 6 27.27 -24.25 12.16
CA VAL A 6 27.69 -22.84 12.11
C VAL A 6 29.17 -22.63 12.38
N VAL A 7 29.85 -23.58 13.02
CA VAL A 7 31.30 -23.53 13.26
C VAL A 7 32.07 -24.34 12.23
N GLY A 8 33.33 -23.98 12.01
CA GLY A 8 34.26 -24.75 11.18
C GLY A 8 34.54 -26.14 11.77
N LYS A 9 35.01 -27.05 10.92
CA LYS A 9 35.28 -28.46 11.30
C LYS A 9 36.24 -28.59 12.48
N ASP A 10 37.21 -27.68 12.59
CA ASP A 10 38.24 -27.68 13.64
C ASP A 10 37.73 -27.22 15.02
N TYR A 11 36.49 -26.72 15.06
CA TYR A 11 35.84 -26.21 16.27
C TYR A 11 34.61 -27.03 16.68
N LEU A 12 34.34 -28.14 16.00
CA LEU A 12 33.26 -29.07 16.36
C LEU A 12 33.49 -29.69 17.75
N GLY A 13 32.42 -29.80 18.54
CA GLY A 13 32.46 -30.40 19.87
C GLY A 13 33.12 -29.55 20.96
N LYS A 14 33.62 -28.35 20.66
CA LYS A 14 34.12 -27.41 21.67
C LYS A 14 32.99 -26.81 22.49
N CYS A 15 33.30 -26.37 23.71
CA CYS A 15 32.29 -25.74 24.56
C CYS A 15 32.01 -24.29 24.11
N PHE A 16 30.82 -23.77 24.45
CA PHE A 16 30.42 -22.40 24.10
C PHE A 16 31.41 -21.32 24.55
N ARG A 17 32.08 -21.53 25.69
CA ARG A 17 33.06 -20.57 26.21
C ARG A 17 34.27 -20.49 25.30
N GLU A 18 34.80 -21.63 24.87
CA GLU A 18 35.91 -21.70 23.91
C GLU A 18 35.52 -21.18 22.53
N LEU A 19 34.30 -21.45 22.07
CA LEU A 19 33.80 -20.92 20.79
C LEU A 19 33.65 -19.40 20.80
N ALA A 20 33.26 -18.81 21.94
CA ALA A 20 33.18 -17.36 22.07
C ALA A 20 34.56 -16.70 22.01
N ASP A 21 35.58 -17.34 22.56
CA ASP A 21 36.95 -16.80 22.60
C ASP A 21 37.77 -17.22 21.35
N ALA A 22 37.19 -18.05 20.47
CA ALA A 22 37.77 -18.44 19.20
C ALA A 22 37.83 -17.26 18.20
N PRO A 23 38.75 -17.30 17.21
CA PRO A 23 38.82 -16.28 16.18
C PRO A 23 37.57 -16.28 15.30
N VAL A 24 37.25 -15.15 14.67
CA VAL A 24 36.09 -15.03 13.76
C VAL A 24 36.14 -16.00 12.57
N SER A 25 37.34 -16.45 12.16
CA SER A 25 37.51 -17.50 11.14
C SER A 25 37.03 -18.88 11.58
N ALA A 26 36.76 -19.09 12.87
CA ALA A 26 36.12 -20.30 13.38
C ALA A 26 34.65 -20.40 12.94
N LEU A 27 34.03 -19.30 12.54
CA LEU A 27 32.66 -19.29 12.02
C LEU A 27 32.67 -19.77 10.57
N ARG A 28 31.77 -20.70 10.26
CA ARG A 28 31.63 -21.25 8.92
C ARG A 28 31.26 -20.13 7.93
N GLY A 29 32.06 -20.00 6.88
CA GLY A 29 31.89 -18.98 5.84
C GLY A 29 32.75 -17.73 6.03
N VAL A 30 33.39 -17.56 7.19
CA VAL A 30 34.41 -16.53 7.40
C VAL A 30 35.78 -17.15 7.09
N GLY A 31 36.29 -16.90 5.89
CA GLY A 31 37.66 -17.25 5.53
C GLY A 31 38.68 -16.30 6.14
N ASP A 32 39.97 -16.56 5.91
CA ASP A 32 41.08 -15.73 6.42
C ASP A 32 40.99 -14.28 5.91
N GLU A 33 40.60 -14.08 4.65
CA GLU A 33 40.38 -12.75 4.07
C GLU A 33 39.27 -11.98 4.80
N GLY A 34 38.17 -12.66 5.13
CA GLY A 34 37.05 -12.08 5.88
C GLY A 34 37.45 -11.72 7.31
N ALA A 35 38.23 -12.58 7.96
CA ALA A 35 38.78 -12.32 9.28
C ALA A 35 39.71 -11.10 9.29
N GLN A 36 40.58 -10.97 8.26
CA GLN A 36 41.43 -9.80 8.11
C GLN A 36 40.63 -8.52 7.85
N ALA A 37 39.59 -8.58 7.01
CA ALA A 37 38.72 -7.43 6.74
C ALA A 37 37.98 -6.96 7.99
N LEU A 38 37.45 -7.89 8.80
CA LEU A 38 36.81 -7.56 10.07
C LEU A 38 37.79 -6.93 11.05
N GLN A 39 39.01 -7.45 11.12
CA GLN A 39 40.06 -6.86 11.95
C GLN A 39 40.44 -5.44 11.49
N GLN A 40 40.59 -5.21 10.19
CA GLN A 40 40.98 -3.91 9.65
C GLN A 40 39.87 -2.87 9.78
N ALA A 41 38.62 -3.25 9.55
CA ALA A 41 37.48 -2.34 9.57
C ALA A 41 36.99 -2.04 10.99
N PHE A 42 36.96 -3.05 11.86
CA PHE A 42 36.31 -2.96 13.17
C PHE A 42 37.22 -3.30 14.35
N GLY A 43 38.46 -3.73 14.11
CA GLY A 43 39.38 -4.14 15.17
C GLY A 43 38.97 -5.42 15.90
N VAL A 44 38.15 -6.27 15.27
CA VAL A 44 37.55 -7.46 15.88
C VAL A 44 38.30 -8.73 15.48
N THR A 45 38.79 -9.47 16.48
CA THR A 45 39.50 -10.74 16.27
C THR A 45 38.68 -11.97 16.67
N THR A 46 37.89 -11.86 17.74
CA THR A 46 37.17 -13.00 18.34
C THR A 46 35.67 -12.96 18.08
N VAL A 47 35.02 -14.12 18.19
CA VAL A 47 33.56 -14.23 18.08
C VAL A 47 32.86 -13.39 19.15
N ARG A 48 33.38 -13.36 20.38
CA ARG A 48 32.85 -12.54 21.48
C ARG A 48 32.93 -11.06 21.19
N GLU A 49 34.03 -10.58 20.62
CA GLU A 49 34.18 -9.18 20.22
C GLU A 49 33.20 -8.82 19.11
N LEU A 50 33.07 -9.68 18.10
CA LEU A 50 32.12 -9.49 17.00
C LEU A 50 30.69 -9.37 17.53
N ALA A 51 30.29 -10.28 18.42
CA ALA A 51 28.97 -10.27 19.04
C ALA A 51 28.71 -9.04 19.93
N ASN A 52 29.77 -8.43 20.49
CA ASN A 52 29.63 -7.27 21.36
C ASN A 52 29.72 -5.92 20.63
N LEU A 53 30.06 -5.92 19.35
CA LEU A 53 30.16 -4.72 18.54
C LEU A 53 28.81 -4.01 18.43
N ASN A 54 28.78 -2.71 18.76
CA ASN A 54 27.53 -1.92 18.78
C ASN A 54 26.84 -1.91 17.41
N PHE A 55 27.60 -1.86 16.33
CA PHE A 55 27.04 -1.87 14.97
C PHE A 55 26.24 -3.14 14.66
N ILE A 56 26.72 -4.31 15.10
CA ILE A 56 26.02 -5.59 14.93
C ILE A 56 24.74 -5.60 15.78
N LYS A 57 24.80 -5.09 17.01
CA LYS A 57 23.62 -4.98 17.89
C LYS A 57 22.55 -4.07 17.30
N TRP A 58 22.96 -2.91 16.79
CA TRP A 58 22.04 -1.98 16.12
C TRP A 58 21.47 -2.58 14.84
N ALA A 59 22.29 -3.20 13.99
CA ALA A 59 21.82 -3.86 12.77
C ALA A 59 20.80 -4.96 13.07
N SER A 60 21.07 -5.81 14.08
CA SER A 60 20.12 -6.84 14.51
C SER A 60 18.83 -6.23 15.04
N ALA A 61 18.91 -5.18 15.85
CA ALA A 61 17.72 -4.51 16.39
C ALA A 61 16.87 -3.88 15.28
N ILE A 62 17.49 -3.20 14.32
CA ILE A 62 16.80 -2.60 13.17
C ILE A 62 16.11 -3.68 12.34
N ALA A 63 16.79 -4.79 12.04
CA ALA A 63 16.20 -5.89 11.28
C ALA A 63 14.99 -6.53 11.99
N THR A 64 15.08 -6.71 13.31
CA THR A 64 13.96 -7.20 14.11
C THR A 64 12.79 -6.20 14.11
N LEU A 65 13.07 -4.92 14.32
CA LEU A 65 12.02 -3.89 14.34
C LEU A 65 11.35 -3.73 12.97
N ALA A 66 12.10 -3.83 11.88
CA ALA A 66 11.55 -3.77 10.52
C ALA A 66 10.58 -4.93 10.23
N ALA A 67 10.79 -6.11 10.83
CA ALA A 67 9.88 -7.24 10.67
C ALA A 67 8.55 -7.04 11.44
N GLU A 68 8.58 -6.26 12.52
CA GLU A 68 7.43 -5.94 13.37
C GLU A 68 6.86 -4.54 13.08
N GLU A 69 7.41 -3.85 12.08
CA GLU A 69 7.03 -2.48 11.76
C GLU A 69 5.58 -2.47 11.27
N GLN A 70 4.75 -1.68 11.95
CA GLN A 70 3.35 -1.50 11.57
C GLN A 70 3.26 -0.67 10.30
N MET A 71 2.14 -0.83 9.58
CA MET A 71 1.83 -0.01 8.41
C MET A 71 2.04 1.48 8.71
N LEU A 72 2.59 2.19 7.73
CA LEU A 72 2.79 3.61 7.86
C LEU A 72 1.43 4.28 8.13
N PRO A 73 1.37 5.37 8.92
CA PRO A 73 0.10 6.03 9.24
C PRO A 73 -0.75 6.36 8.02
N GLN A 74 -0.11 6.67 6.89
CA GLN A 74 -0.75 6.96 5.61
C GLN A 74 -1.36 5.71 4.96
N GLU A 75 -0.69 4.57 5.07
CA GLU A 75 -1.18 3.30 4.54
C GLU A 75 -2.35 2.80 5.39
N LYS A 76 -2.24 2.91 6.71
CA LYS A 76 -3.32 2.60 7.64
C LYS A 76 -4.55 3.49 7.40
N ALA A 77 -4.35 4.80 7.25
CA ALA A 77 -5.44 5.72 6.95
C ALA A 77 -6.09 5.42 5.58
N LYS A 78 -5.29 5.00 4.59
CA LYS A 78 -5.80 4.59 3.29
C LYS A 78 -6.62 3.31 3.38
N GLU A 79 -6.18 2.33 4.15
CA GLU A 79 -6.92 1.08 4.40
C GLU A 79 -8.26 1.36 5.08
N GLU A 80 -8.25 2.17 6.15
CA GLU A 80 -9.48 2.59 6.88
C GLU A 80 -10.47 3.31 5.95
N LEU A 81 -10.00 4.22 5.09
CA LEU A 81 -10.85 4.90 4.11
C LEU A 81 -11.44 3.94 3.05
N LEU A 82 -10.72 2.87 2.71
CA LEU A 82 -11.23 1.86 1.77
C LEU A 82 -12.32 1.01 2.42
N ASP A 83 -12.13 0.60 3.68
CA ASP A 83 -13.12 -0.14 4.45
C ASP A 83 -14.41 0.69 4.62
N ASP A 84 -14.28 1.95 5.04
CA ASP A 84 -15.40 2.90 5.16
C ASP A 84 -16.17 3.07 3.83
N ALA A 85 -15.45 3.20 2.71
CA ALA A 85 -16.06 3.37 1.39
C ALA A 85 -16.84 2.12 0.95
N VAL A 86 -16.36 0.92 1.32
CA VAL A 86 -17.05 -0.35 1.08
C VAL A 86 -18.32 -0.42 1.94
N GLU A 87 -18.25 -0.12 3.23
CA GLU A 87 -19.43 -0.17 4.11
C GLU A 87 -20.55 0.77 3.63
N MET A 88 -20.21 1.96 3.14
CA MET A 88 -21.17 2.93 2.60
C MET A 88 -21.75 2.55 1.23
N THR A 89 -21.13 1.61 0.52
CA THR A 89 -21.56 1.14 -0.82
C THR A 89 -22.45 -0.11 -0.77
N PHE A 90 -22.45 -0.86 0.34
CA PHE A 90 -23.11 -2.17 0.47
C PHE A 90 -24.37 -2.27 1.39
N PRO A 91 -25.36 -1.35 1.35
CA PRO A 91 -26.71 -1.65 1.85
C PRO A 91 -27.71 -2.16 0.79
N ALA A 92 -27.44 -1.98 -0.52
CA ALA A 92 -28.44 -2.11 -1.59
C ALA A 92 -28.08 -3.10 -2.71
N SER A 93 -27.13 -4.00 -2.47
CA SER A 93 -26.65 -4.98 -3.45
C SER A 93 -27.12 -6.40 -3.19
N ASP A 94 -28.27 -6.56 -2.53
CA ASP A 94 -29.12 -7.68 -2.90
C ASP A 94 -29.47 -7.50 -4.39
N PRO A 95 -29.15 -8.47 -5.27
CA PRO A 95 -29.68 -8.41 -6.63
C PRO A 95 -31.20 -8.34 -6.48
N ILE A 96 -31.82 -7.27 -6.98
CA ILE A 96 -33.27 -7.23 -7.18
C ILE A 96 -33.66 -8.54 -7.86
N SER A 97 -34.38 -9.40 -7.12
CA SER A 97 -34.82 -10.68 -7.66
C SER A 97 -35.62 -10.37 -8.93
N VAL A 98 -35.21 -10.97 -10.04
CA VAL A 98 -35.74 -10.70 -11.39
C VAL A 98 -37.23 -11.06 -11.53
N ASP A 99 -37.87 -11.52 -10.45
CA ASP A 99 -39.32 -11.73 -10.31
C ASP A 99 -40.13 -10.46 -10.03
N ALA A 100 -39.51 -9.30 -9.79
CA ALA A 100 -40.24 -8.04 -9.78
C ALA A 100 -40.66 -7.71 -11.22
N GLY A 101 -41.94 -7.91 -11.55
CA GLY A 101 -42.53 -7.68 -12.86
C GLY A 101 -42.37 -6.25 -13.39
N ILE A 102 -41.20 -5.96 -13.96
CA ILE A 102 -40.95 -4.75 -14.73
C ILE A 102 -41.71 -4.93 -16.05
N THR A 103 -42.87 -4.29 -16.17
CA THR A 103 -43.61 -4.25 -17.43
C THR A 103 -42.76 -3.52 -18.47
N ARG A 104 -42.25 -4.26 -19.46
CA ARG A 104 -41.55 -3.72 -20.62
C ARG A 104 -42.48 -2.75 -21.35
N ILE A 105 -42.10 -1.48 -21.41
CA ILE A 105 -42.83 -0.47 -22.18
C ILE A 105 -42.55 -0.74 -23.66
N GLU A 106 -43.49 -1.38 -24.36
CA GLU A 106 -43.39 -1.67 -25.80
C GLU A 106 -43.80 -0.48 -26.69
N VAL A 107 -44.60 0.44 -26.14
CA VAL A 107 -45.11 1.62 -26.85
C VAL A 107 -44.71 2.87 -26.09
N ALA A 108 -44.04 3.80 -26.77
CA ALA A 108 -43.61 5.05 -26.17
C ALA A 108 -44.82 5.86 -25.66
N PRO A 109 -44.78 6.39 -24.42
CA PRO A 109 -45.84 7.24 -23.91
C PRO A 109 -45.95 8.52 -24.73
N GLU A 110 -47.17 9.02 -24.92
CA GLU A 110 -47.42 10.31 -25.54
C GLU A 110 -46.71 11.40 -24.73
N LYS A 111 -45.84 12.17 -25.39
CA LYS A 111 -45.14 13.30 -24.79
C LYS A 111 -45.88 14.59 -25.17
N VAL A 112 -46.16 15.43 -24.18
CA VAL A 112 -46.61 16.81 -24.43
C VAL A 112 -45.48 17.57 -25.15
N ASN A 113 -45.84 18.47 -26.07
CA ASN A 113 -44.84 19.24 -26.81
C ASN A 113 -44.08 20.16 -25.85
N ALA A 114 -42.79 19.86 -25.63
CA ALA A 114 -41.93 20.59 -24.70
C ALA A 114 -41.79 22.09 -25.03
N GLN A 115 -42.07 22.47 -26.29
CA GLN A 115 -42.07 23.87 -26.71
C GLN A 115 -43.12 24.68 -25.94
N THR A 116 -44.27 24.09 -25.60
CA THR A 116 -45.38 24.80 -24.93
C THR A 116 -45.48 24.50 -23.44
N ASP A 117 -44.76 23.49 -22.94
CA ASP A 117 -44.93 22.95 -21.58
C ASP A 117 -44.03 23.61 -20.51
N HIS A 118 -43.31 24.69 -20.86
CA HIS A 118 -42.54 25.46 -19.90
C HIS A 118 -43.21 26.79 -19.58
N GLN A 119 -43.16 27.20 -18.31
CA GLN A 119 -43.85 28.38 -17.75
C GLN A 119 -43.52 29.73 -18.43
N HIS A 120 -42.55 29.75 -19.35
CA HIS A 120 -42.05 30.95 -20.02
C HIS A 120 -42.06 30.85 -21.55
N ALA A 121 -42.77 29.87 -22.14
CA ALA A 121 -42.82 29.67 -23.60
C ALA A 121 -43.15 30.96 -24.38
N ASN A 122 -44.19 31.69 -23.96
CA ASN A 122 -44.60 32.93 -24.62
C ASN A 122 -43.53 34.03 -24.56
N LYS A 123 -42.72 34.09 -23.49
CA LYS A 123 -41.65 35.10 -23.34
C LYS A 123 -40.50 34.87 -24.31
N VAL A 124 -40.26 33.62 -24.70
CA VAL A 124 -39.22 33.26 -25.67
C VAL A 124 -39.64 33.75 -27.06
N GLU A 125 -40.91 33.54 -27.44
CA GLU A 125 -41.45 34.02 -28.71
C GLU A 125 -41.39 35.55 -28.82
N GLU A 126 -41.87 36.27 -27.80
CA GLU A 126 -41.80 37.74 -27.73
C GLU A 126 -40.35 38.25 -27.84
N SER A 127 -39.40 37.58 -27.19
CA SER A 127 -37.98 37.96 -27.24
C SER A 127 -37.37 37.73 -28.62
N THR A 128 -37.76 36.67 -29.32
CA THR A 128 -37.29 36.38 -30.69
C THR A 128 -37.88 37.34 -31.72
N GLU A 129 -39.12 37.77 -31.57
CA GLU A 129 -39.72 38.79 -32.43
C GLU A 129 -39.05 40.16 -32.21
N THR A 130 -38.89 40.56 -30.95
CA THR A 130 -38.20 41.81 -30.59
C THR A 130 -36.75 41.83 -31.11
N GLY A 131 -36.07 40.68 -31.11
CA GLY A 131 -34.73 40.53 -31.67
C GLY A 131 -34.69 40.75 -33.18
N LYS A 132 -35.63 40.15 -33.92
CA LYS A 132 -35.76 40.31 -35.38
C LYS A 132 -36.11 41.73 -35.78
N GLU A 133 -36.98 42.41 -35.02
CA GLU A 133 -37.31 43.82 -35.26
C GLU A 133 -36.10 44.74 -35.04
N LYS A 134 -35.30 44.48 -34.00
CA LYS A 134 -34.06 45.23 -33.75
C LYS A 134 -32.98 44.98 -34.80
N GLU A 135 -32.89 43.76 -35.32
CA GLU A 135 -31.96 43.40 -36.40
C GLU A 135 -32.39 44.06 -37.73
N ALA A 136 -33.69 44.08 -38.03
CA ALA A 136 -34.22 44.75 -39.22
C ALA A 136 -34.14 46.29 -39.14
N ALA A 137 -34.18 46.88 -37.94
CA ALA A 137 -34.01 48.32 -37.72
C ALA A 137 -32.53 48.78 -37.68
N ALA A 138 -31.58 47.83 -37.66
CA ALA A 138 -30.15 48.10 -37.65
C ALA A 138 -29.50 48.11 -39.06
N HIS A 139 -30.32 47.99 -40.11
CA HIS A 139 -29.90 48.01 -41.52
C HIS A 139 -30.50 49.19 -42.30
#